data_AF-A0A7S1S0A5-F1
#
_entry.id   AF-A0A7S1S0A5-F1
#
_cell.length_a   1.000
_cell.length_b   1.000
_cell.length_c   1.000
_cell.angle_alpha   90.00
_cell.angle_beta   90.00
_cell.angle_gamma   90.00
#
_symmetry.space_group_name_H-M   'P 1'
#
loop_
_entity.id
_entity.type
_entity.pdbx_description
1 polymer ?
#
loop_
_entity_poly.entity_id
_entity_poly.type
_entity_poly.pdbx_seq_one_letter_code
_entity_poly.pdbx_strand_id
1 'polypeptide(L)'
;DIGKADQLIRFLTETAKKVMPDEIKDPAFLEKWKWDLMNFMNFQMEIGCYQSGAGTEDPNAYVGLTHNNLQIDNAYFYHDDSNEMQIGLLDWGVLSFSPLIW
;
A
#
# COMPACT_ATOMS: atom_id res chain seq x y z
N ASP A 1 7.80 -10.26 9.03
CA ASP A 1 8.26 -11.65 9.24
C ASP A 1 9.45 -11.89 8.33
N ILE A 2 10.62 -12.17 8.91
CA ILE A 2 11.87 -12.40 8.18
C ILE A 2 11.70 -13.55 7.17
N GLY A 3 10.96 -14.60 7.53
CA GLY A 3 10.75 -15.76 6.66
C GLY A 3 9.98 -15.42 5.37
N LYS A 4 9.00 -14.52 5.46
CA LYS A 4 8.24 -14.06 4.29
C LYS A 4 9.09 -13.16 3.38
N ALA A 5 9.94 -12.31 3.96
CA ALA A 5 10.86 -11.48 3.18
C ALA A 5 11.87 -12.34 2.41
N ASP A 6 12.44 -13.35 3.07
CA ASP A 6 13.35 -14.32 2.42
C ASP A 6 12.66 -15.13 1.33
N GLN A 7 11.41 -15.53 1.55
CA GLN A 7 10.62 -16.21 0.54
C GLN A 7 10.38 -15.33 -0.70
N LEU A 8 10.09 -14.04 -0.53
CA LEU A 8 9.94 -13.11 -1.64
C LEU A 8 11.26 -12.92 -2.40
N ILE A 9 12.36 -12.68 -1.68
CA ILE A 9 13.69 -12.54 -2.29
C ILE A 9 14.01 -13.75 -3.15
N ARG A 10 13.81 -14.97 -2.63
CA ARG A 10 14.01 -16.22 -3.39
C ARG A 10 13.12 -16.28 -4.63
N PHE A 11 11.86 -15.89 -4.51
CA PHE A 11 10.96 -15.85 -5.66
C PHE A 11 11.45 -14.91 -6.75
N LEU A 12 11.88 -13.69 -6.39
CA LEU A 12 12.38 -12.68 -7.32
C LEU A 12 13.67 -13.12 -8.04
N THR A 13 14.59 -13.76 -7.31
CA THR A 13 15.93 -14.09 -7.84
C THR A 13 16.01 -15.46 -8.51
N GLU A 14 15.16 -16.42 -8.13
CA GLU A 14 15.23 -17.79 -8.64
C GLU A 14 14.06 -18.14 -9.57
N THR A 15 12.84 -17.77 -9.20
CA THR A 15 11.61 -18.21 -9.89
C THR A 15 11.17 -17.23 -10.96
N ALA A 16 11.01 -15.96 -10.60
CA ALA A 16 10.50 -14.88 -11.46
C ALA A 16 11.61 -14.07 -12.14
N LYS A 17 12.87 -14.52 -12.10
CA LYS A 17 14.05 -13.75 -12.54
C LYS A 17 14.00 -13.19 -13.97
N LYS A 18 13.17 -13.76 -14.85
CA LYS A 18 13.01 -13.34 -16.25
C LYS A 18 11.97 -12.24 -16.46
N VAL A 19 11.04 -12.06 -15.53
CA VAL A 19 9.98 -11.04 -15.61
C VAL A 19 10.27 -9.81 -14.75
N MET A 20 11.35 -9.87 -13.98
CA MET A 20 11.78 -8.82 -13.06
C MET A 20 12.93 -8.00 -13.69
N PRO A 21 12.93 -6.66 -13.58
CA PRO A 21 14.07 -5.82 -13.94
C PRO A 21 15.37 -6.26 -13.25
N ASP A 22 16.52 -5.98 -13.86
CA ASP A 22 17.82 -6.39 -13.32
C ASP A 22 18.15 -5.68 -12.00
N GLU A 23 17.68 -4.44 -11.85
CA GLU A 23 17.86 -3.60 -10.68
C GLU A 23 17.26 -4.21 -9.41
N ILE A 24 16.10 -4.88 -9.52
CA ILE A 24 15.43 -5.48 -8.36
C ILE A 24 15.93 -6.89 -8.03
N LYS A 25 16.86 -7.41 -8.82
CA LYS A 25 17.54 -8.71 -8.58
C LYS A 25 18.95 -8.54 -8.03
N ASP A 26 19.47 -7.30 -7.98
CA ASP A 26 20.77 -6.99 -7.42
C ASP A 26 20.85 -7.43 -5.94
N PRO A 27 21.79 -8.31 -5.56
CA PRO A 27 21.91 -8.78 -4.18
C PRO A 27 22.09 -7.65 -3.17
N ALA A 28 22.87 -6.61 -3.50
CA ALA A 28 23.10 -5.49 -2.60
C ALA A 28 21.83 -4.67 -2.39
N PHE A 29 21.07 -4.42 -3.46
CA PHE A 29 19.75 -3.82 -3.38
C PHE A 29 18.79 -4.63 -2.50
N LEU A 30 18.70 -5.95 -2.72
CA LEU A 30 17.77 -6.82 -1.99
C LEU A 30 18.12 -6.95 -0.50
N GLU A 31 19.41 -6.96 -0.16
CA GLU A 31 19.88 -6.93 1.22
C GLU A 31 19.48 -5.62 1.91
N LYS A 32 19.72 -4.48 1.25
CA LYS A 32 19.30 -3.17 1.77
C LYS A 32 17.77 -3.10 1.90
N TRP A 33 17.03 -3.54 0.89
CA TRP A 33 15.57 -3.55 0.90
C TRP A 33 15.03 -4.39 2.06
N LYS A 34 15.61 -5.58 2.31
CA LYS A 34 15.23 -6.43 3.44
C LYS A 34 15.48 -5.70 4.76
N TRP A 35 16.64 -5.07 4.90
CA TRP A 35 16.97 -4.29 6.09
C TRP A 35 15.99 -3.13 6.29
N ASP A 36 15.72 -2.34 5.25
CA ASP A 36 14.78 -1.21 5.29
C ASP A 36 13.37 -1.68 5.68
N LEU A 37 12.88 -2.75 5.04
CA LEU A 37 11.58 -3.35 5.33
C LEU A 37 11.49 -3.76 6.80
N MET A 38 12.49 -4.48 7.31
CA MET A 38 12.48 -4.94 8.69
C MET A 38 12.52 -3.77 9.68
N ASN A 39 13.25 -2.70 9.38
CA ASN A 39 13.24 -1.48 10.20
C ASN A 39 11.89 -0.78 10.16
N PHE A 40 11.29 -0.62 8.98
CA PHE A 40 9.96 -0.02 8.85
C PHE A 40 8.90 -0.80 9.64
N MET A 41 8.92 -2.14 9.55
CA MET A 41 8.00 -3.01 10.27
C MET A 41 8.11 -2.87 11.80
N ASN A 42 9.28 -2.50 12.33
CA ASN A 42 9.45 -2.25 13.77
C ASN A 42 8.73 -0.99 14.25
N PHE A 43 8.41 -0.06 13.34
CA PHE A 43 7.77 1.22 13.67
C PHE A 43 6.39 1.37 13.05
N GLN A 44 5.84 0.32 12.43
CA GLN A 44 4.59 0.42 11.67
C GLN A 44 3.42 0.89 12.55
N MET A 45 3.39 0.49 13.82
CA MET A 45 2.34 0.91 14.75
C MET A 45 2.49 2.36 15.16
N GLU A 46 3.70 2.81 15.48
CA GLU A 46 4.01 4.19 15.84
C GLU A 46 3.72 5.14 14.68
N ILE A 47 4.08 4.74 13.46
CA ILE A 47 3.74 5.47 12.23
C ILE A 47 2.22 5.59 12.11
N GLY A 48 1.49 4.49 12.30
CA GLY A 48 0.02 4.51 12.27
C GLY A 48 -0.59 5.44 13.33
N CYS A 49 -0.08 5.41 14.56
CA CYS A 49 -0.50 6.32 15.63
C CYS A 49 -0.24 7.78 15.27
N TYR A 50 0.95 8.09 14.76
CA TYR A 50 1.32 9.45 14.35
C TYR A 50 0.42 9.97 13.23
N GLN A 51 0.20 9.15 12.19
CA GLN A 51 -0.69 9.51 11.08
C GLN A 51 -2.16 9.65 11.54
N SER A 52 -2.54 8.95 12.61
CA SER A 52 -3.85 9.07 13.26
C SER A 52 -3.88 10.22 14.29
N GLY A 53 -3.02 11.22 14.17
CA GLY A 53 -3.10 12.44 14.98
C GLY A 53 -2.54 12.32 16.41
N ALA A 54 -1.76 11.29 16.74
CA ALA A 54 -1.10 11.22 18.05
C ALA A 54 -0.22 12.48 18.28
N GLY A 55 -0.44 13.13 19.42
CA GLY A 55 0.25 14.39 19.77
C GLY A 55 -0.44 15.67 19.26
N THR A 56 -1.58 15.56 18.60
CA THR A 56 -2.45 16.70 18.26
C THR A 56 -3.53 16.93 19.33
N GLU A 57 -4.17 18.10 19.33
CA GLU A 57 -5.25 18.42 20.27
C GLU A 57 -6.51 17.56 20.07
N ASP A 58 -6.77 17.11 18.83
CA ASP A 58 -7.86 16.20 18.48
C ASP A 58 -7.34 15.03 17.61
N PRO A 59 -6.90 13.92 18.22
CA PRO A 59 -6.39 12.77 17.50
C PRO A 59 -7.39 12.15 16.51
N ASN A 60 -8.70 12.28 16.73
CA ASN A 60 -9.70 11.66 15.86
C ASN A 60 -10.11 12.54 14.67
N ALA A 61 -9.73 13.82 14.68
CA ALA A 61 -10.04 14.74 13.57
C ALA A 61 -9.40 14.31 12.23
N TYR A 62 -8.38 13.47 12.28
CA TYR A 62 -7.58 13.06 11.12
C TYR A 62 -7.94 11.68 10.58
N VAL A 63 -8.85 10.94 11.22
CA VAL A 63 -9.23 9.58 10.82
C VAL A 63 -10.66 9.55 10.32
N GLY A 64 -10.88 8.88 9.19
CA GLY A 64 -12.22 8.67 8.65
C GLY A 64 -12.30 7.39 7.83
N LEU A 65 -13.50 7.07 7.35
CA LEU A 65 -13.72 5.91 6.49
C LEU A 65 -13.16 6.19 5.09
N THR A 66 -12.21 5.37 4.65
CA THR A 66 -11.47 5.58 3.39
C THR A 66 -11.46 4.31 2.54
N HIS A 67 -11.31 4.49 1.23
CA HIS A 67 -11.24 3.39 0.26
C HIS A 67 -9.97 2.54 0.41
N ASN A 68 -8.85 3.15 0.83
CA ASN A 68 -7.50 2.54 0.98
C ASN A 68 -6.90 1.85 -0.26
N ASN A 69 -7.56 1.93 -1.41
CA ASN A 69 -7.03 1.50 -2.71
C ASN A 69 -7.46 2.45 -3.84
N LEU A 70 -7.28 3.76 -3.66
CA LEU A 70 -7.87 4.79 -4.53
C LEU A 70 -7.02 5.08 -5.78
N GLN A 71 -6.65 4.04 -6.52
CA GLN A 71 -5.93 4.14 -7.78
C GLN A 71 -6.91 4.29 -8.96
N ILE A 72 -6.46 4.86 -10.08
CA ILE A 72 -7.35 5.20 -11.22
C ILE A 72 -8.00 3.98 -11.88
N ASP A 73 -7.32 2.84 -11.82
CA ASP A 73 -7.80 1.54 -12.29
C ASP A 73 -8.91 0.94 -11.41
N ASN A 74 -9.13 1.48 -10.21
CA ASN A 74 -10.29 1.18 -9.37
C ASN A 74 -11.45 2.15 -9.58
N ALA A 75 -11.37 3.09 -10.52
CA ALA A 75 -12.50 3.91 -10.92
C ALA A 75 -13.17 3.35 -12.18
N TYR A 76 -14.50 3.34 -12.21
CA TYR A 76 -15.27 3.02 -13.42
C TYR A 76 -15.97 4.26 -13.96
N PHE A 77 -16.09 4.30 -15.28
CA PHE A 77 -16.78 5.35 -16.03
C PHE A 77 -17.58 4.68 -17.13
N TYR A 78 -18.89 4.89 -17.17
CA TYR A 78 -19.72 4.44 -18.29
C TYR A 78 -20.87 5.42 -18.52
N HIS A 79 -21.41 5.48 -19.73
CA HIS A 79 -22.65 6.22 -19.99
C HIS A 79 -23.83 5.27 -19.87
N ASP A 80 -24.88 5.70 -19.18
CA ASP A 80 -26.14 4.96 -19.12
C ASP A 80 -27.00 5.17 -20.38
N ASP A 81 -28.20 4.58 -20.38
CA ASP A 81 -29.16 4.67 -21.48
C ASP A 81 -29.65 6.11 -21.75
N SER A 82 -29.53 7.02 -20.77
CA SER A 82 -29.83 8.45 -20.92
C SER A 82 -28.63 9.29 -21.37
N ASN A 83 -27.49 8.64 -21.67
CA ASN A 83 -26.22 9.27 -22.00
C ASN A 83 -25.68 10.15 -20.85
N GLU A 84 -26.03 9.82 -19.60
CA GLU A 84 -25.45 10.43 -18.41
C GLU A 84 -24.20 9.65 -17.99
N MET A 85 -23.14 10.37 -17.62
CA MET A 85 -21.89 9.76 -17.16
C MET A 85 -22.06 9.22 -15.74
N GLN A 86 -21.97 7.91 -15.61
CA GLN A 86 -21.93 7.19 -14.34
C GLN A 86 -20.47 6.99 -13.93
N ILE A 87 -20.17 7.33 -12.68
CA ILE A 87 -18.83 7.25 -12.09
C ILE A 87 -18.93 6.51 -10.77
N GLY A 88 -17.98 5.63 -10.49
CA GLY A 88 -17.88 5.02 -9.17
C GLY A 88 -16.55 4.34 -8.92
N LEU A 89 -16.46 3.72 -7.74
CA LEU A 89 -15.27 3.03 -7.26
C LEU A 89 -15.52 1.53 -7.15
N LEU A 90 -14.52 0.76 -7.55
CA LEU A 90 -14.42 -0.69 -7.45
C LEU A 90 -13.45 -1.06 -6.34
N ASP A 91 -13.41 -2.35 -5.98
CA ASP A 91 -12.41 -2.91 -5.07
C ASP A 91 -12.40 -2.30 -3.65
N TRP A 92 -13.55 -2.41 -2.99
CA TRP A 92 -13.73 -2.02 -1.59
C TRP A 92 -13.12 -3.01 -0.57
N GLY A 93 -12.27 -3.95 -1.02
CA GLY A 93 -11.76 -5.05 -0.19
C GLY A 93 -10.88 -4.61 1.00
N VAL A 94 -10.34 -3.39 0.93
CA VAL A 94 -9.51 -2.78 1.98
C VAL A 94 -10.16 -1.54 2.62
N LEU A 95 -11.48 -1.38 2.49
CA LEU A 95 -12.25 -0.34 3.17
C LEU A 95 -11.99 -0.39 4.68
N SER A 96 -11.51 0.72 5.25
CA SER A 96 -11.18 0.80 6.68
C SER A 96 -11.17 2.24 7.17
N PHE A 97 -11.08 2.42 8.49
CA PHE A 97 -10.77 3.71 9.08
C PHE A 97 -9.27 3.98 8.95
N SER A 98 -8.90 5.03 8.24
CA SER A 98 -7.50 5.43 8.04
C SER A 98 -7.35 6.95 8.16
N PRO A 99 -6.10 7.43 8.28
CA PRO A 99 -5.79 8.84 8.11
C PRO A 99 -6.38 9.41 6.81
N LEU A 100 -7.03 10.59 6.89
CA LEU A 100 -7.69 11.29 5.78
C LEU A 100 -6.73 12.07 4.89
N ILE A 101 -5.49 12.28 5.34
CA ILE A 101 -4.49 13.07 4.64
C ILE A 101 -3.49 12.11 3.98
N TRP A 102 -3.41 12.22 2.65
CA TRP A 102 -2.30 11.73 1.82
C TRP A 102 -1.55 12.94 1.27
#